data_AF-A0A1J5GNC8-F1
#
_entry.id   AF-A0A1J5GNC8-F1
#
_cell.length_a   1.000
_cell.length_b   1.000
_cell.length_c   1.000
_cell.angle_alpha   90.00
_cell.angle_beta   90.00
_cell.angle_gamma   90.00
#
_symmetry.space_group_name_H-M   'P 1'
#
loop_
_entity.id
_entity.type
_entity.pdbx_description
1 polymer ?
#
loop_
_entity_poly.entity_id
_entity_poly.type
_entity_poly.pdbx_seq_one_letter_code
_entity_poly.pdbx_strand_id
1 'polypeptide(L)'
;MANPHANAVAQLERVAKLLAKDYQDNKASFERAIKKLKEPDVVHQTKLSIKMDDGTTKKFQAFRSQHNNARGPYKGGIRYHSDVSLEEVKALSTWMTWKCAVTGIPYGGGKGGIIVDPKKLSKAELQRLSRAYTDFLSDKIGPWIDVPAPDVNTTGEIMAWMVDQYQKNLTKKGLVQENPLGTFTGKPLGLGGSQGRDEATGLGGVMVLDKLAEKLGYKNKKKVRIAIQGFGNVGYWFAKHAHDHGYTVVAVSGSRGGVYVANGLNPEKTLACKEKNGDLTSCFCTDKACAVGNGKKISNDEVLELDVDILVPAALENVIHKGNAAKVRAKAIIEMANGPITPEADEILAKNGVILVPDVLANSGGVTVSYFEWVQNLQGYYWTHQEVISKLKPLMETSFAEMWAMKEKHQVDGRMATYLTAVKRVVDAMILRGI
;
A
#
# COMPACT_ATOMS: atom_id res chain seq x y z
N MET A 1 -22.10 1.28 -11.23
CA MET A 1 -20.79 0.92 -10.63
C MET A 1 -21.02 0.55 -9.18
N ALA A 2 -20.37 -0.50 -8.68
CA ALA A 2 -20.47 -0.87 -7.27
C ALA A 2 -19.93 0.30 -6.40
N ASN A 3 -20.64 0.63 -5.32
CA ASN A 3 -20.18 1.65 -4.37
C ASN A 3 -18.97 1.10 -3.58
N PRO A 4 -17.76 1.68 -3.70
CA PRO A 4 -16.57 1.18 -3.00
C PRO A 4 -16.71 1.19 -1.48
N HIS A 5 -17.39 2.19 -0.92
CA HIS A 5 -17.62 2.30 0.51
C HIS A 5 -18.55 1.19 1.01
N ALA A 6 -19.61 0.89 0.27
CA ALA A 6 -20.50 -0.22 0.60
C ALA A 6 -19.75 -1.58 0.62
N ASN A 7 -18.79 -1.77 -0.29
CA ASN A 7 -17.94 -2.97 -0.29
C ASN A 7 -17.05 -3.05 0.96
N ALA A 8 -16.45 -1.93 1.38
CA ALA A 8 -15.66 -1.87 2.61
C ALA A 8 -16.52 -2.15 3.87
N VAL A 9 -17.75 -1.65 3.91
CA VAL A 9 -18.71 -1.94 4.99
C VAL A 9 -19.12 -3.40 5.01
N ALA A 10 -19.46 -3.99 3.86
CA ALA A 10 -19.83 -5.41 3.76
C ALA A 10 -18.68 -6.32 4.22
N GLN A 11 -17.43 -5.94 3.93
CA GLN A 11 -16.25 -6.62 4.44
C GLN A 11 -16.14 -6.53 5.96
N LEU A 12 -16.30 -5.34 6.55
CA LEU A 12 -16.32 -5.17 8.01
C LEU A 12 -17.40 -6.03 8.67
N GLU A 13 -18.60 -6.10 8.08
CA GLU A 13 -19.70 -6.92 8.63
C GLU A 13 -19.38 -8.41 8.63
N ARG A 14 -18.71 -8.92 7.59
CA ARG A 14 -18.24 -10.32 7.57
C ARG A 14 -17.23 -10.59 8.68
N VAL A 15 -16.29 -9.67 8.88
CA VAL A 15 -15.27 -9.75 9.94
C VAL A 15 -15.92 -9.69 11.33
N ALA A 16 -16.86 -8.76 11.52
CA ALA A 16 -17.57 -8.57 12.78
C ALA A 16 -18.33 -9.83 13.23
N LYS A 17 -18.98 -10.54 12.29
CA LYS A 17 -19.69 -11.81 12.59
C LYS A 17 -18.75 -12.87 13.18
N LEU A 18 -17.52 -12.95 12.68
CA LEU A 18 -16.52 -13.91 13.16
C LEU A 18 -15.91 -13.48 14.50
N LEU A 19 -15.64 -12.17 14.66
CA LEU A 19 -15.07 -11.63 15.91
C LEU A 19 -16.06 -11.61 17.07
N ALA A 20 -17.37 -11.57 16.83
CA ALA A 20 -18.37 -11.43 17.90
C ALA A 20 -18.21 -12.44 19.05
N LYS A 21 -17.72 -13.66 18.76
CA LYS A 21 -17.44 -14.70 19.77
C LYS A 21 -16.32 -14.32 20.75
N ASP A 22 -15.37 -13.50 20.32
CA ASP A 22 -14.25 -13.04 21.15
C ASP A 22 -14.63 -11.88 22.09
N TYR A 23 -15.86 -11.35 22.00
CA TYR A 23 -16.32 -10.16 22.75
C TYR A 23 -17.60 -10.41 23.57
N GLN A 24 -17.84 -11.64 24.03
CA GLN A 24 -19.05 -11.97 24.80
C GLN A 24 -19.19 -11.08 26.06
N ASP A 25 -18.09 -10.87 26.79
CA ASP A 25 -18.07 -10.04 28.01
C ASP A 25 -18.19 -8.53 27.73
N ASN A 26 -17.98 -8.11 26.48
CA ASN A 26 -17.99 -6.70 26.05
C ASN A 26 -18.93 -6.46 24.86
N LYS A 27 -20.00 -7.26 24.74
CA LYS A 27 -20.85 -7.32 23.54
C LYS A 27 -21.39 -5.94 23.12
N ALA A 28 -21.92 -5.18 24.07
CA ALA A 28 -22.49 -3.85 23.78
C ALA A 28 -21.44 -2.86 23.24
N SER A 29 -20.24 -2.86 23.83
CA SER A 29 -19.13 -2.00 23.38
C SER A 29 -18.59 -2.43 22.02
N PHE A 30 -18.51 -3.75 21.77
CA PHE A 30 -18.16 -4.31 20.46
C PHE A 30 -19.17 -3.88 19.38
N GLU A 31 -20.47 -4.04 19.62
CA GLU A 31 -21.52 -3.65 18.67
C GLU A 31 -21.50 -2.14 18.38
N ARG A 32 -21.29 -1.30 19.39
CA ARG A 32 -21.08 0.15 19.21
C ARG A 32 -19.85 0.45 18.36
N ALA A 33 -18.73 -0.23 18.61
CA ALA A 33 -17.50 -0.06 17.84
C ALA A 33 -17.69 -0.45 16.38
N ILE A 34 -18.29 -1.61 16.11
CA ILE A 34 -18.59 -2.04 14.72
C ILE A 34 -19.53 -1.06 14.04
N LYS A 35 -20.57 -0.56 14.71
CA LYS A 35 -21.47 0.46 14.15
C LYS A 35 -20.72 1.72 13.77
N LYS A 36 -19.82 2.20 14.63
CA LYS A 36 -19.01 3.40 14.37
C LYS A 36 -18.04 3.20 13.21
N LEU A 37 -17.42 2.03 13.09
CA LEU A 37 -16.48 1.70 12.01
C LEU A 37 -17.11 1.55 10.61
N LYS A 38 -18.45 1.61 10.49
CA LYS A 38 -19.13 1.60 9.18
C LYS A 38 -19.07 2.94 8.46
N GLU A 39 -18.75 4.02 9.16
CA GLU A 39 -18.66 5.36 8.60
C GLU A 39 -17.37 6.03 9.07
N PRO A 40 -16.75 6.90 8.25
CA PRO A 40 -15.64 7.70 8.72
C PRO A 40 -16.04 8.63 9.89
N ASP A 41 -15.14 8.82 10.86
CA ASP A 41 -15.29 9.81 11.93
C ASP A 41 -15.65 11.20 11.39
N VAL A 42 -15.01 11.62 10.29
CA VAL A 42 -15.37 12.84 9.55
C VAL A 42 -14.96 12.78 8.08
N VAL A 43 -15.74 13.43 7.22
CA VAL A 43 -15.36 13.68 5.82
C VAL A 43 -15.45 15.16 5.50
N HIS A 44 -14.33 15.76 5.14
CA HIS A 44 -14.23 17.14 4.70
C HIS A 44 -14.31 17.23 3.18
N GLN A 45 -15.08 18.19 2.66
CA GLN A 45 -15.21 18.41 1.23
C GLN A 45 -15.30 19.90 0.90
N THR A 46 -14.72 20.32 -0.23
CA THR A 46 -14.77 21.70 -0.70
C THR A 46 -14.53 21.82 -2.21
N LYS A 47 -14.76 23.01 -2.77
CA LYS A 47 -14.33 23.39 -4.12
C LYS A 47 -13.17 24.38 -4.03
N LEU A 48 -11.96 23.90 -4.29
CA LEU A 48 -10.75 24.73 -4.33
C LEU A 48 -10.80 25.63 -5.57
N SER A 49 -10.60 26.93 -5.39
CA SER A 49 -10.50 27.87 -6.51
C SER A 49 -9.06 28.31 -6.68
N ILE A 50 -8.49 28.14 -7.87
CA ILE A 50 -7.14 28.63 -8.20
C ILE A 50 -7.16 29.46 -9.47
N LYS A 51 -6.23 30.42 -9.55
CA LYS A 51 -5.93 31.16 -10.77
C LYS A 51 -5.06 30.29 -11.68
N MET A 52 -5.47 30.15 -12.93
CA MET A 52 -4.77 29.44 -14.01
C MET A 52 -3.70 30.35 -14.61
N ASP A 53 -2.78 29.78 -15.38
CA ASP A 53 -1.69 30.55 -16.02
C ASP A 53 -2.21 31.55 -17.07
N ASP A 54 -3.34 31.26 -17.71
CA ASP A 54 -4.04 32.17 -18.63
C ASP A 54 -4.82 33.31 -17.92
N GLY A 55 -4.76 33.35 -16.59
CA GLY A 55 -5.44 34.34 -15.75
C GLY A 55 -6.87 33.99 -15.38
N THR A 56 -7.47 32.95 -15.96
CA THR A 56 -8.82 32.47 -15.60
C THR A 56 -8.82 31.85 -14.20
N THR A 57 -10.01 31.66 -13.61
CA THR A 57 -10.17 30.94 -12.33
C THR A 57 -10.86 29.62 -12.56
N LYS A 58 -10.27 28.53 -12.08
CA LYS A 58 -10.84 27.19 -12.16
C LYS A 58 -11.12 26.62 -10.77
N LYS A 59 -12.20 25.84 -10.67
CA LYS A 59 -12.64 25.18 -9.44
C LYS A 59 -12.41 23.68 -9.51
N PHE A 60 -11.89 23.10 -8.44
CA PHE A 60 -11.61 21.67 -8.31
C PHE A 60 -12.28 21.11 -7.06
N GLN A 61 -13.04 20.04 -7.20
CA GLN A 61 -13.65 19.35 -6.07
C GLN A 61 -12.57 18.58 -5.30
N ALA A 62 -12.55 18.73 -3.98
CA ALA A 62 -11.55 18.11 -3.11
C ALA A 62 -12.20 17.48 -1.87
N PHE A 63 -11.55 16.43 -1.36
CA PHE A 63 -12.02 15.62 -0.24
C PHE A 63 -10.89 15.28 0.73
N ARG A 64 -11.21 15.10 2.02
CA ARG A 64 -10.38 14.41 3.02
C ARG A 64 -11.29 13.59 3.94
N SER A 65 -11.22 12.27 3.85
CA SER A 65 -11.89 11.34 4.75
C SER A 65 -10.95 10.91 5.87
N GLN A 66 -11.41 11.02 7.10
CA GLN A 66 -10.73 10.60 8.32
C GLN A 66 -11.57 9.49 8.95
N HIS A 67 -11.15 8.24 8.77
CA HIS A 67 -12.00 7.08 9.05
C HIS A 67 -12.08 6.75 10.54
N ASN A 68 -10.92 6.51 11.15
CA ASN A 68 -10.84 6.16 12.56
C ASN A 68 -9.48 6.57 13.12
N ASN A 69 -9.45 7.17 14.32
CA ASN A 69 -8.22 7.55 15.03
C ASN A 69 -8.01 6.82 16.38
N ALA A 70 -8.67 5.67 16.59
CA ALA A 70 -8.63 4.99 17.88
C ALA A 70 -7.18 4.63 18.30
N ARG A 71 -6.34 4.27 17.32
CA ARG A 71 -4.95 3.83 17.50
C ARG A 71 -3.88 4.92 17.29
N GLY A 72 -4.27 6.16 16.97
CA GLY A 72 -3.34 7.25 16.67
C GLY A 72 -3.88 8.20 15.59
N PRO A 73 -3.07 9.16 15.11
CA PRO A 73 -3.52 10.15 14.13
C PRO A 73 -3.94 9.47 12.83
N TYR A 74 -4.85 10.12 12.09
CA TYR A 74 -5.26 9.62 10.78
C TYR A 74 -4.06 9.58 9.83
N LYS A 75 -4.01 8.55 8.98
CA LYS A 75 -2.90 8.37 8.04
C LYS A 75 -3.42 7.97 6.68
N GLY A 76 -2.98 8.69 5.65
CA GLY A 76 -3.09 8.20 4.28
C GLY A 76 -2.97 9.25 3.19
N GLY A 77 -2.76 8.75 1.99
CA GLY A 77 -2.33 9.54 0.84
C GLY A 77 -3.36 10.50 0.27
N ILE A 78 -2.90 11.37 -0.63
CA ILE A 78 -3.71 12.34 -1.39
C ILE A 78 -3.62 11.98 -2.87
N ARG A 79 -4.76 11.68 -3.51
CA ARG A 79 -4.84 11.27 -4.91
C ARG A 79 -5.27 12.41 -5.82
N TYR A 80 -4.55 12.62 -6.93
CA TYR A 80 -4.96 13.55 -7.99
C TYR A 80 -5.40 12.75 -9.22
N HIS A 81 -6.70 12.62 -9.44
CA HIS A 81 -7.23 11.87 -10.57
C HIS A 81 -8.62 12.38 -11.01
N SER A 82 -8.98 12.22 -12.27
CA SER A 82 -10.30 12.63 -12.80
C SER A 82 -11.45 11.84 -12.19
N ASP A 83 -11.17 10.61 -11.76
CA ASP A 83 -12.19 9.65 -11.32
C ASP A 83 -12.36 9.61 -9.80
N VAL A 84 -11.64 10.48 -9.07
CA VAL A 84 -11.78 10.59 -7.61
C VAL A 84 -13.24 10.84 -7.27
N SER A 85 -13.78 10.05 -6.34
CA SER A 85 -15.13 10.22 -5.81
C SER A 85 -15.16 10.20 -4.29
N LEU A 86 -16.24 10.74 -3.70
CA LEU A 86 -16.47 10.70 -2.26
C LEU A 86 -16.43 9.26 -1.72
N GLU A 87 -17.17 8.35 -2.35
CA GLU A 87 -17.27 6.95 -1.92
C GLU A 87 -15.93 6.21 -2.02
N GLU A 88 -15.12 6.48 -3.03
CA GLU A 88 -13.77 5.94 -3.16
C GLU A 88 -12.88 6.43 -2.01
N VAL A 89 -12.88 7.73 -1.71
CA VAL A 89 -12.06 8.31 -0.63
C VAL A 89 -12.47 7.76 0.74
N LYS A 90 -13.77 7.54 0.97
CA LYS A 90 -14.27 6.87 2.18
C LYS A 90 -13.72 5.44 2.28
N ALA A 91 -13.92 4.63 1.23
CA ALA A 91 -13.45 3.24 1.20
C ALA A 91 -11.93 3.12 1.43
N LEU A 92 -11.14 3.94 0.72
CA LEU A 92 -9.69 3.95 0.85
C LEU A 92 -9.25 4.38 2.26
N SER A 93 -9.97 5.29 2.93
CA SER A 93 -9.66 5.67 4.31
C SER A 93 -9.94 4.53 5.31
N THR A 94 -10.98 3.73 5.07
CA THR A 94 -11.28 2.50 5.83
C THR A 94 -10.16 1.48 5.68
N TRP A 95 -9.71 1.22 4.45
CA TRP A 95 -8.60 0.30 4.23
C TRP A 95 -7.28 0.80 4.82
N MET A 96 -7.05 2.11 4.87
CA MET A 96 -5.89 2.65 5.59
C MET A 96 -5.95 2.38 7.09
N THR A 97 -7.13 2.43 7.73
CA THR A 97 -7.28 2.01 9.13
C THR A 97 -6.84 0.56 9.31
N TRP A 98 -7.28 -0.34 8.43
CA TRP A 98 -6.91 -1.75 8.52
C TRP A 98 -5.43 -1.99 8.24
N LYS A 99 -4.88 -1.30 7.25
CA LYS A 99 -3.47 -1.41 6.85
C LYS A 99 -2.54 -0.98 7.98
N CYS A 100 -2.81 0.16 8.62
CA CYS A 100 -2.06 0.61 9.79
C CYS A 100 -2.24 -0.35 10.98
N ALA A 101 -3.46 -0.82 11.21
CA ALA A 101 -3.74 -1.71 12.33
C ALA A 101 -3.07 -3.08 12.18
N VAL A 102 -3.07 -3.69 10.99
CA VAL A 102 -2.44 -5.00 10.79
C VAL A 102 -0.92 -4.94 10.94
N THR A 103 -0.29 -3.84 10.54
CA THR A 103 1.16 -3.67 10.72
C THR A 103 1.59 -3.23 12.10
N GLY A 104 0.64 -2.98 13.00
CA GLY A 104 0.91 -2.60 14.38
C GLY A 104 1.44 -1.18 14.56
N ILE A 105 1.45 -0.36 13.50
CA ILE A 105 1.88 1.04 13.59
C ILE A 105 0.81 1.90 14.27
N PRO A 106 1.19 2.95 15.03
CA PRO A 106 0.29 3.74 15.86
C PRO A 106 -0.47 4.80 15.04
N TYR A 107 -1.23 4.35 14.05
CA TYR A 107 -2.04 5.20 13.19
C TYR A 107 -3.48 4.74 13.08
N GLY A 108 -4.32 5.73 12.85
CA GLY A 108 -5.64 5.58 12.28
C GLY A 108 -5.62 5.40 10.76
N GLY A 109 -6.74 5.71 10.12
CA GLY A 109 -6.86 5.70 8.66
C GLY A 109 -7.46 6.98 8.11
N GLY A 110 -6.87 7.49 7.03
CA GLY A 110 -7.36 8.67 6.32
C GLY A 110 -7.10 8.55 4.83
N LYS A 111 -7.76 9.37 4.02
CA LYS A 111 -7.49 9.49 2.59
C LYS A 111 -7.95 10.84 2.07
N GLY A 112 -7.18 11.42 1.17
CA GLY A 112 -7.54 12.65 0.47
C GLY A 112 -7.61 12.44 -1.03
N GLY A 113 -8.33 13.33 -1.71
CA GLY A 113 -8.32 13.35 -3.17
C GLY A 113 -8.80 14.67 -3.75
N ILE A 114 -8.34 14.97 -4.95
CA ILE A 114 -8.80 16.10 -5.77
C ILE A 114 -9.21 15.55 -7.13
N ILE A 115 -10.40 15.93 -7.59
CA ILE A 115 -10.88 15.63 -8.94
C ILE A 115 -10.13 16.49 -9.94
N VAL A 116 -9.06 15.96 -10.51
CA VAL A 116 -8.18 16.68 -11.45
C VAL A 116 -7.40 15.71 -12.33
N ASP A 117 -7.20 16.08 -13.60
CA ASP A 117 -6.16 15.47 -14.43
C ASP A 117 -4.90 16.34 -14.32
N PRO A 118 -3.87 15.90 -13.58
CA PRO A 118 -2.68 16.71 -13.33
C PRO A 118 -1.83 16.91 -14.58
N LYS A 119 -2.01 16.09 -15.63
CA LYS A 119 -1.30 16.28 -16.92
C LYS A 119 -1.80 17.49 -17.70
N LYS A 120 -2.99 17.99 -17.36
CA LYS A 120 -3.59 19.20 -17.95
C LYS A 120 -3.23 20.47 -17.18
N LEU A 121 -2.43 20.36 -16.12
CA LEU A 121 -1.97 21.51 -15.34
C LEU A 121 -0.49 21.74 -15.58
N SER A 122 -0.09 23.01 -15.63
CA SER A 122 1.32 23.35 -15.52
C SER A 122 1.84 23.02 -14.12
N LYS A 123 3.17 22.97 -13.96
CA LYS A 123 3.80 22.80 -12.65
C LYS A 123 3.38 23.90 -11.65
N ALA A 124 3.24 25.13 -12.13
CA ALA A 124 2.85 26.27 -11.30
C ALA A 124 1.38 26.18 -10.87
N GLU A 125 0.48 25.77 -11.77
CA GLU A 125 -0.92 25.51 -11.46
C GLU A 125 -1.08 24.37 -10.46
N LEU A 126 -0.32 23.28 -10.65
CA LEU A 126 -0.31 22.14 -9.75
C LEU A 126 0.16 22.54 -8.35
N GLN A 127 1.21 23.35 -8.25
CA GLN A 127 1.66 23.91 -6.98
C GLN A 127 0.57 24.78 -6.32
N ARG A 128 -0.09 25.68 -7.07
CA ARG A 128 -1.18 26.51 -6.54
C ARG A 128 -2.35 25.66 -6.05
N LEU A 129 -2.70 24.59 -6.77
CA LEU A 129 -3.72 23.62 -6.36
C LEU A 129 -3.35 22.91 -5.06
N SER A 130 -2.11 22.42 -4.95
CA SER A 130 -1.62 21.76 -3.74
C SER A 130 -1.63 22.69 -2.53
N ARG A 131 -1.23 23.96 -2.71
CA ARG A 131 -1.28 24.97 -1.65
C ARG A 131 -2.71 25.27 -1.22
N ALA A 132 -3.64 25.46 -2.16
CA ALA A 132 -5.05 25.67 -1.85
C ALA A 132 -5.67 24.49 -1.09
N TYR A 133 -5.27 23.24 -1.42
CA TYR A 133 -5.70 22.07 -0.68
C TYR A 133 -5.13 22.05 0.75
N THR A 134 -3.87 22.44 0.94
CA THR A 134 -3.30 22.59 2.29
C THR A 134 -4.02 23.68 3.09
N ASP A 135 -4.34 24.82 2.49
CA ASP A 135 -5.09 25.90 3.15
C ASP A 135 -6.44 25.40 3.68
N PHE A 136 -7.16 24.62 2.87
CA PHE A 136 -8.42 23.97 3.25
C PHE A 136 -8.27 23.03 4.46
N LEU A 137 -7.11 22.37 4.60
CA LEU A 137 -6.87 21.34 5.61
C LEU A 137 -6.11 21.82 6.85
N SER A 138 -5.58 23.05 6.87
CA SER A 138 -4.56 23.48 7.85
C SER A 138 -4.98 23.49 9.32
N ASP A 139 -6.27 23.34 9.59
CA ASP A 139 -6.91 23.23 10.91
C ASP A 139 -7.39 21.79 11.23
N LYS A 140 -7.26 20.88 10.26
CA LYS A 140 -7.78 19.50 10.28
C LYS A 140 -6.67 18.46 10.20
N ILE A 141 -5.43 18.89 9.95
CA ILE A 141 -4.23 18.06 9.85
C ILE A 141 -3.18 18.55 10.84
N GLY A 142 -2.19 17.70 11.09
CA GLY A 142 -1.08 17.97 11.98
C GLY A 142 -0.41 16.67 12.41
N PRO A 143 0.81 16.71 12.98
CA PRO A 143 1.58 15.50 13.28
C PRO A 143 0.84 14.54 14.21
N TRP A 144 -0.03 15.05 15.08
CA TRP A 144 -0.81 14.28 16.05
C TRP A 144 -2.31 14.22 15.74
N ILE A 145 -2.73 14.72 14.57
CA ILE A 145 -4.14 14.76 14.15
C ILE A 145 -4.33 13.89 12.90
N ASP A 146 -3.71 14.29 11.79
CA ASP A 146 -3.82 13.64 10.49
C ASP A 146 -2.55 13.91 9.67
N VAL A 147 -1.95 12.84 9.14
CA VAL A 147 -0.64 12.84 8.46
C VAL A 147 -0.79 12.41 7.00
N PRO A 148 -1.00 13.35 6.05
CA PRO A 148 -1.11 13.00 4.64
C PRO A 148 0.20 12.48 4.02
N ALA A 149 0.08 11.89 2.83
CA ALA A 149 1.19 11.30 2.08
C ALA A 149 0.93 11.38 0.56
N PRO A 150 1.91 10.99 -0.28
CA PRO A 150 1.68 10.74 -1.69
C PRO A 150 0.70 9.58 -1.93
N ASP A 151 0.04 9.64 -3.08
CA ASP A 151 -0.74 8.59 -3.71
C ASP A 151 -0.66 8.77 -5.25
N VAL A 152 -1.60 8.22 -6.01
CA VAL A 152 -1.65 8.35 -7.47
C VAL A 152 -1.58 9.83 -7.89
N ASN A 153 -0.58 10.11 -8.73
CA ASN A 153 -0.21 11.43 -9.27
C ASN A 153 0.12 12.52 -8.23
N THR A 154 0.47 12.16 -7.00
CA THR A 154 1.14 13.07 -6.07
C THR A 154 2.53 12.54 -5.72
N THR A 155 3.48 13.45 -5.45
CA THR A 155 4.91 13.12 -5.34
C THR A 155 5.51 13.75 -4.08
N GLY A 156 6.77 13.41 -3.77
CA GLY A 156 7.50 14.09 -2.71
C GLY A 156 7.64 15.59 -2.94
N GLU A 157 7.74 16.04 -4.20
CA GLU A 157 7.75 17.47 -4.53
C GLU A 157 6.42 18.15 -4.12
N ILE A 158 5.28 17.51 -4.40
CA ILE A 158 3.98 18.02 -3.96
C ILE A 158 3.88 18.05 -2.42
N MET A 159 4.38 17.02 -1.74
CA MET A 159 4.45 17.02 -0.26
C MET A 159 5.30 18.19 0.25
N ALA A 160 6.42 18.50 -0.42
CA ALA A 160 7.25 19.65 -0.04
C ALA A 160 6.50 20.99 -0.16
N TRP A 161 5.72 21.19 -1.23
CA TRP A 161 4.87 22.38 -1.36
C TRP A 161 3.80 22.46 -0.27
N MET A 162 3.21 21.31 0.09
CA MET A 162 2.18 21.24 1.12
C MET A 162 2.76 21.50 2.52
N VAL A 163 3.98 21.02 2.83
CA VAL A 163 4.67 21.32 4.09
C VAL A 163 4.97 22.82 4.20
N ASP A 164 5.54 23.43 3.16
CA ASP A 164 5.83 24.86 3.13
C ASP A 164 4.56 25.71 3.32
N GLN A 165 3.46 25.33 2.67
CA GLN A 165 2.18 26.02 2.86
C GLN A 165 1.61 25.83 4.27
N TYR A 166 1.69 24.61 4.82
CA TYR A 166 1.23 24.33 6.18
C TYR A 166 2.01 25.16 7.21
N GLN A 167 3.34 25.22 7.08
CA GLN A 167 4.20 26.03 7.94
C GLN A 167 3.83 27.52 7.86
N LYS A 168 3.60 28.07 6.66
CA LYS A 168 3.13 29.46 6.49
C LYS A 168 1.82 29.71 7.22
N ASN A 169 0.89 28.76 7.19
CA ASN A 169 -0.40 28.89 7.86
C ASN A 169 -0.27 28.82 9.39
N LEU A 170 0.63 27.98 9.91
CA LEU A 170 0.94 27.95 11.34
C LEU A 170 1.59 29.25 11.81
N THR A 171 2.55 29.80 11.05
CA THR A 171 3.18 31.09 11.37
C THR A 171 2.16 32.22 11.45
N LYS A 172 1.23 32.29 10.50
CA LYS A 172 0.14 33.29 10.52
C LYS A 172 -0.77 33.16 11.75
N LYS A 173 -0.91 31.95 12.29
CA LYS A 173 -1.70 31.66 13.50
C LYS A 173 -0.90 31.82 14.81
N GLY A 174 0.40 32.15 14.73
CA GLY A 174 1.27 32.21 15.91
C GLY A 174 1.66 30.82 16.48
N LEU A 175 1.44 29.74 15.73
CA LEU A 175 1.67 28.34 16.16
C LEU A 175 3.05 27.81 15.72
N VAL A 176 4.07 28.68 15.74
CA VAL A 176 5.42 28.39 15.16
C VAL A 176 6.12 27.21 15.84
N GLN A 177 5.70 26.79 17.04
CA GLN A 177 6.27 25.65 17.77
C GLN A 177 5.73 24.28 17.32
N GLU A 178 4.72 24.22 16.45
CA GLU A 178 4.26 22.95 15.90
C GLU A 178 5.27 22.42 14.87
N ASN A 179 5.78 21.19 15.04
CA ASN A 179 6.74 20.55 14.14
C ASN A 179 6.10 20.27 12.76
N PRO A 180 6.26 21.15 11.75
CA PRO A 180 5.45 21.10 10.54
C PRO A 180 5.89 19.97 9.59
N LEU A 181 7.13 19.48 9.75
CA LEU A 181 7.68 18.40 8.95
C LEU A 181 7.01 17.06 9.25
N GLY A 182 6.52 16.87 10.48
CA GLY A 182 5.76 15.69 10.88
C GLY A 182 4.36 15.63 10.28
N THR A 183 3.83 16.72 9.72
CA THR A 183 2.45 16.73 9.20
C THR A 183 2.31 15.95 7.89
N PHE A 184 3.35 15.89 7.06
CA PHE A 184 3.33 15.15 5.80
C PHE A 184 4.46 14.13 5.79
N THR A 185 4.22 13.03 5.09
CA THR A 185 5.22 11.97 4.88
C THR A 185 5.46 11.76 3.40
N GLY A 186 6.51 11.05 3.04
CA GLY A 186 6.94 10.87 1.68
C GLY A 186 7.62 12.07 1.06
N LYS A 187 8.26 12.89 1.90
CA LYS A 187 9.00 14.08 1.51
C LYS A 187 10.35 13.72 0.86
N PRO A 188 10.97 14.63 0.10
CA PRO A 188 12.36 14.47 -0.34
C PRO A 188 13.31 14.39 0.87
N LEU A 189 14.45 13.70 0.73
CA LEU A 189 15.44 13.58 1.83
C LEU A 189 15.91 14.94 2.35
N GLY A 190 16.11 15.91 1.46
CA GLY A 190 16.49 17.29 1.83
C GLY A 190 15.41 18.08 2.61
N LEU A 191 14.20 17.53 2.77
CA LEU A 191 13.11 18.12 3.54
C LEU A 191 12.50 17.09 4.51
N GLY A 192 13.34 16.36 5.24
CA GLY A 192 12.92 15.45 6.29
C GLY A 192 12.27 14.15 5.79
N GLY A 193 12.58 13.72 4.56
CA GLY A 193 12.22 12.38 4.07
C GLY A 193 13.03 11.27 4.76
N SER A 194 12.52 10.04 4.76
CA SER A 194 13.24 8.87 5.28
C SER A 194 14.01 8.15 4.18
N GLN A 195 15.23 7.70 4.51
CA GLN A 195 15.96 6.73 3.67
C GLN A 195 15.18 5.39 3.60
N GLY A 196 15.50 4.55 2.59
CA GLY A 196 14.90 3.23 2.41
C GLY A 196 13.44 3.22 1.93
N ARG A 197 12.81 4.39 1.71
CA ARG A 197 11.41 4.48 1.31
C ARG A 197 11.10 3.83 -0.04
N ASP A 198 12.01 3.96 -1.01
CA ASP A 198 11.79 3.48 -2.38
C ASP A 198 11.70 1.95 -2.44
N GLU A 199 12.52 1.24 -1.66
CA GLU A 199 12.52 -0.22 -1.62
C GLU A 199 11.55 -0.81 -0.59
N ALA A 200 11.09 -0.01 0.37
CA ALA A 200 10.36 -0.45 1.56
C ALA A 200 9.21 -1.41 1.27
N THR A 201 8.39 -1.13 0.26
CA THR A 201 7.27 -1.98 -0.12
C THR A 201 7.75 -3.33 -0.63
N GLY A 202 8.71 -3.36 -1.57
CA GLY A 202 9.26 -4.60 -2.13
C GLY A 202 9.97 -5.43 -1.06
N LEU A 203 10.82 -4.79 -0.25
CA LEU A 203 11.54 -5.41 0.85
C LEU A 203 10.60 -5.97 1.92
N GLY A 204 9.58 -5.20 2.33
CA GLY A 204 8.58 -5.66 3.28
C GLY A 204 7.82 -6.90 2.79
N GLY A 205 7.51 -6.95 1.49
CA GLY A 205 6.92 -8.15 0.87
C GLY A 205 7.85 -9.37 0.93
N VAL A 206 9.16 -9.17 0.77
CA VAL A 206 10.16 -10.25 0.88
C VAL A 206 10.35 -10.73 2.32
N MET A 207 10.26 -9.84 3.30
CA MET A 207 10.25 -10.22 4.73
C MET A 207 9.03 -11.09 5.06
N VAL A 208 7.88 -10.79 4.46
CA VAL A 208 6.68 -11.61 4.56
C VAL A 208 6.84 -12.95 3.82
N LEU A 209 7.45 -12.94 2.63
CA LEU A 209 7.80 -14.16 1.89
C LEU A 209 8.68 -15.10 2.72
N ASP A 210 9.66 -14.56 3.45
CA ASP A 210 10.52 -15.37 4.31
C ASP A 210 9.74 -16.14 5.37
N LYS A 211 8.79 -15.48 6.05
CA LYS A 211 7.93 -16.15 7.02
C LYS A 211 6.94 -17.13 6.39
N LEU A 212 6.42 -16.80 5.21
CA LEU A 212 5.58 -17.72 4.46
C LEU A 212 6.36 -18.98 4.06
N ALA A 213 7.60 -18.82 3.59
CA ALA A 213 8.45 -19.94 3.20
C ALA A 213 8.77 -20.87 4.38
N GLU A 214 8.99 -20.32 5.57
CA GLU A 214 9.12 -21.09 6.82
C GLU A 214 7.85 -21.92 7.08
N LYS A 215 6.66 -21.30 7.00
CA LYS A 215 5.36 -21.98 7.19
C LYS A 215 5.07 -23.06 6.14
N LEU A 216 5.55 -22.89 4.92
CA LEU A 216 5.45 -23.86 3.84
C LEU A 216 6.52 -24.96 3.89
N GLY A 217 7.44 -24.91 4.87
CA GLY A 217 8.49 -25.92 5.04
C GLY A 217 9.59 -25.85 3.98
N TYR A 218 9.78 -24.71 3.30
CA TYR A 218 10.84 -24.55 2.31
C TYR A 218 12.21 -24.43 2.98
N LYS A 219 12.98 -25.54 2.97
CA LYS A 219 14.33 -25.60 3.56
C LYS A 219 15.42 -24.94 2.71
N ASN A 220 15.21 -24.85 1.39
CA ASN A 220 16.17 -24.27 0.46
C ASN A 220 15.48 -23.24 -0.43
N LYS A 221 15.73 -21.96 -0.16
CA LYS A 221 15.15 -20.83 -0.89
C LYS A 221 15.46 -20.85 -2.39
N LYS A 222 16.63 -21.40 -2.80
CA LYS A 222 17.02 -21.53 -4.22
C LYS A 222 16.16 -22.53 -5.01
N LYS A 223 15.33 -23.34 -4.34
CA LYS A 223 14.37 -24.23 -4.99
C LYS A 223 12.98 -23.61 -5.13
N VAL A 224 12.73 -22.47 -4.49
CA VAL A 224 11.44 -21.79 -4.51
C VAL A 224 11.41 -20.87 -5.72
N ARG A 225 10.51 -21.17 -6.66
CA ARG A 225 10.35 -20.43 -7.93
C ARG A 225 9.33 -19.33 -7.75
N ILE A 226 9.68 -18.12 -8.20
CA ILE A 226 8.83 -16.92 -8.07
C ILE A 226 8.54 -16.34 -9.45
N ALA A 227 7.26 -16.07 -9.74
CA ALA A 227 6.84 -15.26 -10.88
C ALA A 227 6.28 -13.92 -10.38
N ILE A 228 6.69 -12.82 -11.02
CA ILE A 228 6.29 -11.46 -10.63
C ILE A 228 5.61 -10.78 -11.80
N GLN A 229 4.32 -10.46 -11.65
CA GLN A 229 3.61 -9.65 -12.62
C GLN A 229 3.82 -8.17 -12.29
N GLY A 230 4.46 -7.43 -13.19
CA GLY A 230 4.87 -6.05 -12.94
C GLY A 230 6.31 -5.91 -12.46
N PHE A 231 7.10 -5.13 -13.22
CA PHE A 231 8.49 -4.82 -12.93
C PHE A 231 8.70 -3.30 -12.85
N GLY A 232 7.75 -2.61 -12.21
CA GLY A 232 7.89 -1.22 -11.76
C GLY A 232 8.66 -1.15 -10.44
N ASN A 233 8.56 -0.04 -9.70
CA ASN A 233 9.29 0.14 -8.44
C ASN A 233 9.10 -1.03 -7.46
N VAL A 234 7.85 -1.38 -7.14
CA VAL A 234 7.54 -2.45 -6.17
C VAL A 234 8.03 -3.81 -6.66
N GLY A 235 7.69 -4.19 -7.90
CA GLY A 235 8.07 -5.48 -8.46
C GLY A 235 9.58 -5.66 -8.65
N TYR A 236 10.29 -4.60 -9.04
CA TYR A 236 11.75 -4.61 -9.12
C TYR A 236 12.39 -4.83 -7.74
N TRP A 237 12.03 -4.01 -6.74
CA TRP A 237 12.60 -4.15 -5.40
C TRP A 237 12.24 -5.49 -4.76
N PHE A 238 11.02 -5.98 -4.96
CA PHE A 238 10.66 -7.34 -4.54
C PHE A 238 11.57 -8.38 -5.21
N ALA A 239 11.74 -8.33 -6.54
CA ALA A 239 12.59 -9.25 -7.27
C ALA A 239 14.04 -9.20 -6.79
N LYS A 240 14.57 -7.99 -6.60
CA LYS A 240 15.94 -7.75 -6.12
C LYS A 240 16.15 -8.37 -4.75
N HIS A 241 15.32 -8.01 -3.76
CA HIS A 241 15.48 -8.54 -2.40
C HIS A 241 15.19 -10.04 -2.31
N ALA A 242 14.23 -10.56 -3.09
CA ALA A 242 14.00 -12.01 -3.17
C ALA A 242 15.25 -12.73 -3.71
N HIS A 243 15.88 -12.20 -4.77
CA HIS A 243 17.14 -12.71 -5.29
C HIS A 243 18.26 -12.66 -4.25
N ASP A 244 18.43 -11.52 -3.56
CA ASP A 244 19.46 -11.32 -2.53
C ASP A 244 19.24 -12.27 -1.33
N HIS A 245 17.99 -12.61 -1.00
CA HIS A 245 17.63 -13.60 0.03
C HIS A 245 17.78 -15.06 -0.45
N GLY A 246 18.15 -15.28 -1.72
CA GLY A 246 18.44 -16.58 -2.30
C GLY A 246 17.26 -17.28 -2.97
N TYR A 247 16.15 -16.60 -3.23
CA TYR A 247 15.03 -17.14 -4.01
C TYR A 247 15.30 -17.10 -5.53
N THR A 248 14.61 -17.96 -6.28
CA THR A 248 14.74 -18.02 -7.73
C THR A 248 13.57 -17.31 -8.41
N VAL A 249 13.77 -16.05 -8.77
CA VAL A 249 12.82 -15.33 -9.63
C VAL A 249 12.93 -15.86 -11.04
N VAL A 250 11.89 -16.49 -11.58
CA VAL A 250 11.92 -17.14 -12.91
C VAL A 250 11.19 -16.36 -13.98
N ALA A 251 10.31 -15.43 -13.59
CA ALA A 251 9.58 -14.59 -14.54
C ALA A 251 9.31 -13.19 -13.99
N VAL A 252 9.42 -12.18 -14.85
CA VAL A 252 8.96 -10.82 -14.58
C VAL A 252 8.26 -10.24 -15.80
N SER A 253 7.24 -9.40 -15.61
CA SER A 253 6.56 -8.71 -16.72
C SER A 253 6.42 -7.20 -16.56
N GLY A 254 6.30 -6.50 -17.67
CA GLY A 254 5.96 -5.09 -17.76
C GLY A 254 4.64 -4.87 -18.51
N SER A 255 4.39 -3.65 -18.99
CA SER A 255 3.14 -3.33 -19.69
C SER A 255 2.97 -4.09 -21.01
N ARG A 256 4.06 -4.47 -21.68
CA ARG A 256 4.07 -5.12 -23.01
C ARG A 256 4.28 -6.64 -22.98
N GLY A 257 4.29 -7.26 -21.80
CA GLY A 257 4.72 -8.63 -21.58
C GLY A 257 6.02 -8.71 -20.79
N GLY A 258 6.61 -9.89 -20.74
CA GLY A 258 7.73 -10.19 -19.85
C GLY A 258 8.75 -11.15 -20.41
N VAL A 259 9.64 -11.57 -19.51
CA VAL A 259 10.67 -12.56 -19.75
C VAL A 259 10.54 -13.70 -18.74
N TYR A 260 10.73 -14.93 -19.23
CA TYR A 260 10.84 -16.14 -18.42
C TYR A 260 12.22 -16.77 -18.61
N VAL A 261 12.91 -17.07 -17.51
CA VAL A 261 14.20 -17.77 -17.45
C VAL A 261 14.08 -18.90 -16.43
N ALA A 262 14.11 -20.14 -16.90
CA ALA A 262 13.82 -21.33 -16.06
C ALA A 262 14.78 -21.46 -14.87
N ASN A 263 16.06 -21.11 -15.05
CA ASN A 263 17.10 -21.16 -14.02
C ASN A 263 17.18 -19.88 -13.16
N GLY A 264 16.28 -18.94 -13.39
CA GLY A 264 16.21 -17.67 -12.69
C GLY A 264 16.86 -16.51 -13.43
N LEU A 265 16.38 -15.30 -13.14
CA LEU A 265 16.88 -14.03 -13.66
C LEU A 265 17.67 -13.26 -12.60
N ASN A 266 18.66 -12.48 -13.04
CA ASN A 266 19.29 -11.46 -12.22
C ASN A 266 18.47 -10.16 -12.34
N PRO A 267 17.87 -9.63 -11.25
CA PRO A 267 16.98 -8.48 -11.31
C PRO A 267 17.66 -7.19 -11.82
N GLU A 268 18.93 -6.97 -11.48
CA GLU A 268 19.69 -5.77 -11.89
C GLU A 268 19.99 -5.79 -13.39
N LYS A 269 20.46 -6.91 -13.93
CA LYS A 269 20.63 -7.10 -15.38
C LYS A 269 19.30 -6.94 -16.13
N THR A 270 18.21 -7.41 -15.52
CA THR A 270 16.87 -7.31 -16.09
C THR A 270 16.39 -5.86 -16.14
N LEU A 271 16.64 -5.08 -15.09
CA LEU A 271 16.33 -3.64 -15.06
C LEU A 271 17.15 -2.88 -16.09
N ALA A 272 18.47 -3.08 -16.13
CA ALA A 272 19.36 -2.43 -17.10
C ALA A 272 18.93 -2.74 -18.55
N CYS A 273 18.50 -3.97 -18.83
CA CYS A 273 17.96 -4.33 -20.14
C CYS A 273 16.63 -3.60 -20.45
N LYS A 274 15.70 -3.55 -19.49
CA LYS A 274 14.43 -2.84 -19.63
C LYS A 274 14.64 -1.35 -19.89
N GLU A 275 15.57 -0.70 -19.19
CA GLU A 275 15.88 0.72 -19.36
C GLU A 275 16.47 1.00 -20.75
N LYS A 276 17.36 0.12 -21.22
CA LYS A 276 17.95 0.21 -22.56
C LYS A 276 16.93 0.00 -23.68
N ASN A 277 16.05 -1.00 -23.54
CA ASN A 277 15.15 -1.42 -24.62
C ASN A 277 13.76 -0.76 -24.56
N GLY A 278 13.41 -0.16 -23.41
CA GLY A 278 12.08 0.36 -23.12
C GLY A 278 11.03 -0.71 -22.76
N ASP A 279 11.35 -2.00 -22.89
CA ASP A 279 10.52 -3.12 -22.42
C ASP A 279 11.33 -4.39 -22.09
N LEU A 280 10.65 -5.40 -21.55
CA LEU A 280 11.25 -6.66 -21.09
C LEU A 280 11.21 -7.78 -22.13
N THR A 281 10.48 -7.61 -23.23
CA THR A 281 10.12 -8.72 -24.12
C THR A 281 11.27 -9.21 -25.00
N SER A 282 12.41 -8.52 -24.97
CA SER A 282 13.66 -8.87 -25.63
C SER A 282 14.80 -9.12 -24.63
N CYS A 283 14.52 -9.14 -23.32
CA CYS A 283 15.52 -9.26 -22.27
C CYS A 283 15.91 -10.71 -21.96
N PHE A 284 16.27 -11.48 -22.98
CA PHE A 284 16.78 -12.85 -22.88
C PHE A 284 17.92 -13.08 -23.88
N CYS A 285 18.54 -14.25 -23.84
CA CYS A 285 19.65 -14.56 -24.75
C CYS A 285 19.17 -14.93 -26.15
N THR A 286 19.76 -14.27 -27.14
CA THR A 286 19.60 -14.47 -28.58
C THR A 286 20.97 -14.77 -29.17
N ASP A 287 21.02 -15.22 -30.43
CA ASP A 287 22.28 -15.50 -31.13
C ASP A 287 23.25 -14.31 -31.19
N LYS A 288 22.72 -13.08 -31.02
CA LYS A 288 23.49 -11.83 -31.13
C LYS A 288 23.84 -11.20 -29.78
N ALA A 289 23.10 -11.49 -28.71
CA ALA A 289 23.27 -10.85 -27.41
C ALA A 289 22.60 -11.65 -26.29
N CYS A 290 23.24 -11.67 -25.11
CA CYS A 290 22.72 -12.34 -23.92
C CYS A 290 22.53 -11.33 -22.78
N ALA A 291 21.29 -10.90 -22.54
CA ALA A 291 20.98 -9.85 -21.57
C ALA A 291 20.83 -10.39 -20.13
N VAL A 292 19.89 -11.33 -19.94
CA VAL A 292 19.50 -11.80 -18.59
C VAL A 292 19.75 -13.29 -18.39
N GLY A 293 19.55 -14.10 -19.43
CA GLY A 293 19.74 -15.55 -19.40
C GLY A 293 19.01 -16.25 -20.55
N ASN A 294 19.29 -17.54 -20.73
CA ASN A 294 18.60 -18.38 -21.72
C ASN A 294 17.14 -18.53 -21.31
N GLY A 295 16.27 -17.83 -22.03
CA GLY A 295 14.88 -17.66 -21.68
C GLY A 295 14.03 -17.36 -22.89
N LYS A 296 12.77 -17.00 -22.66
CA LYS A 296 11.83 -16.66 -23.71
C LYS A 296 10.94 -15.50 -23.31
N LYS A 297 10.38 -14.85 -24.32
CA LYS A 297 9.25 -13.93 -24.14
C LYS A 297 8.07 -14.69 -23.53
N ILE A 298 7.34 -14.01 -22.65
CA ILE A 298 6.10 -14.50 -22.04
C ILE A 298 5.10 -13.33 -21.99
N SER A 299 3.81 -13.61 -22.16
CA SER A 299 2.73 -12.63 -22.01
C SER A 299 2.41 -12.36 -20.54
N ASN A 300 1.60 -11.33 -20.27
CA ASN A 300 1.19 -11.00 -18.90
C ASN A 300 0.31 -12.09 -18.28
N ASP A 301 -0.60 -12.67 -19.07
CA ASP A 301 -1.48 -13.75 -18.62
C ASP A 301 -0.68 -15.02 -18.34
N GLU A 302 0.24 -15.38 -19.23
CA GLU A 302 1.09 -16.55 -19.02
C GLU A 302 1.93 -16.42 -17.74
N VAL A 303 2.40 -15.23 -17.35
CA VAL A 303 3.09 -15.02 -16.06
C VAL A 303 2.21 -15.36 -14.86
N LEU A 304 0.92 -15.02 -14.91
CA LEU A 304 -0.05 -15.33 -13.85
C LEU A 304 -0.40 -16.82 -13.79
N GLU A 305 -0.29 -17.52 -14.92
CA GLU A 305 -0.64 -18.94 -15.08
C GLU A 305 0.57 -19.90 -14.91
N LEU A 306 1.77 -19.36 -14.68
CA LEU A 306 3.00 -20.16 -14.53
C LEU A 306 2.92 -21.14 -13.35
N ASP A 307 3.49 -22.33 -13.56
CA ASP A 307 3.74 -23.31 -12.50
C ASP A 307 4.98 -22.91 -11.68
N VAL A 308 4.72 -22.20 -10.58
CA VAL A 308 5.71 -21.66 -9.64
C VAL A 308 5.25 -21.89 -8.19
N ASP A 309 6.16 -21.74 -7.23
CA ASP A 309 5.77 -21.85 -5.82
C ASP A 309 5.04 -20.59 -5.34
N ILE A 310 5.51 -19.42 -5.76
CA ILE A 310 4.99 -18.12 -5.34
C ILE A 310 4.69 -17.24 -6.56
N LEU A 311 3.47 -16.71 -6.64
CA LEU A 311 3.08 -15.68 -7.60
C LEU A 311 2.96 -14.32 -6.92
N VAL A 312 3.47 -13.27 -7.57
CA VAL A 312 3.54 -11.92 -7.00
C VAL A 312 2.94 -10.90 -7.98
N PRO A 313 1.63 -10.61 -7.90
CA PRO A 313 1.03 -9.53 -8.67
C PRO A 313 1.43 -8.17 -8.06
N ALA A 314 2.14 -7.36 -8.85
CA ALA A 314 2.78 -6.11 -8.46
C ALA A 314 2.57 -4.97 -9.49
N ALA A 315 1.56 -5.07 -10.37
CA ALA A 315 1.23 -4.03 -11.34
C ALA A 315 -0.12 -3.34 -11.11
N LEU A 316 -1.22 -3.97 -11.55
CA LEU A 316 -2.56 -3.37 -11.60
C LEU A 316 -3.54 -4.13 -10.69
N GLU A 317 -4.64 -3.46 -10.38
CA GLU A 317 -5.79 -4.09 -9.73
C GLU A 317 -6.50 -5.09 -10.66
N ASN A 318 -7.24 -6.04 -10.08
CA ASN A 318 -8.11 -7.00 -10.77
C ASN A 318 -7.45 -7.85 -11.87
N VAL A 319 -6.12 -8.03 -11.83
CA VAL A 319 -5.37 -8.84 -12.81
C VAL A 319 -5.64 -10.35 -12.66
N ILE A 320 -6.00 -10.81 -11.46
CA ILE A 320 -6.51 -12.16 -11.24
C ILE A 320 -8.03 -12.06 -11.04
N HIS A 321 -8.77 -12.57 -12.01
CA HIS A 321 -10.21 -12.46 -12.09
C HIS A 321 -10.86 -13.83 -12.36
N LYS A 322 -12.19 -13.90 -12.31
CA LYS A 322 -12.95 -15.15 -12.50
C LYS A 322 -12.52 -15.97 -13.74
N GLY A 323 -12.09 -15.30 -14.81
CA GLY A 323 -11.72 -15.93 -16.08
C GLY A 323 -10.33 -16.58 -16.11
N ASN A 324 -9.41 -16.20 -15.21
CA ASN A 324 -8.05 -16.76 -15.16
C ASN A 324 -7.69 -17.42 -13.82
N ALA A 325 -8.45 -17.18 -12.75
CA ALA A 325 -8.16 -17.72 -11.42
C ALA A 325 -8.02 -19.25 -11.39
N ALA A 326 -8.83 -19.97 -12.18
CA ALA A 326 -8.76 -21.43 -12.27
C ALA A 326 -7.48 -21.96 -12.93
N LYS A 327 -6.73 -21.11 -13.65
CA LYS A 327 -5.49 -21.45 -14.33
C LYS A 327 -4.25 -21.11 -13.51
N VAL A 328 -4.40 -20.39 -12.40
CA VAL A 328 -3.30 -20.10 -11.48
C VAL A 328 -2.83 -21.40 -10.83
N ARG A 329 -1.54 -21.71 -10.98
CA ARG A 329 -0.92 -22.95 -10.46
C ARG A 329 -0.05 -22.71 -9.24
N ALA A 330 0.14 -21.45 -8.85
CA ALA A 330 0.99 -21.10 -7.72
C ALA A 330 0.43 -21.64 -6.40
N LYS A 331 1.31 -22.11 -5.51
CA LYS A 331 0.91 -22.59 -4.17
C LYS A 331 0.51 -21.42 -3.25
N ALA A 332 1.14 -20.26 -3.45
CA ALA A 332 0.79 -19.05 -2.73
C ALA A 332 0.89 -17.80 -3.60
N ILE A 333 0.14 -16.77 -3.21
CA ILE A 333 0.14 -15.45 -3.84
C ILE A 333 0.48 -14.40 -2.79
N ILE A 334 1.44 -13.52 -3.11
CA ILE A 334 1.78 -12.35 -2.29
C ILE A 334 1.37 -11.09 -3.07
N GLU A 335 0.34 -10.41 -2.59
CA GLU A 335 -0.25 -9.27 -3.28
C GLU A 335 0.58 -8.00 -3.07
N MET A 336 1.33 -7.61 -4.09
CA MET A 336 2.20 -6.43 -4.03
C MET A 336 1.60 -5.20 -4.72
N ALA A 337 0.57 -5.39 -5.54
CA ALA A 337 -0.36 -4.34 -5.96
C ALA A 337 -1.51 -4.19 -4.96
N ASN A 338 -2.30 -3.12 -5.04
CA ASN A 338 -3.54 -3.00 -4.28
C ASN A 338 -4.68 -3.65 -5.08
N GLY A 339 -5.45 -4.54 -4.44
CA GLY A 339 -6.57 -5.25 -5.04
C GLY A 339 -6.27 -6.02 -6.33
N PRO A 340 -5.16 -6.77 -6.47
CA PRO A 340 -4.87 -7.49 -7.71
C PRO A 340 -5.81 -8.67 -8.00
N ILE A 341 -6.59 -9.11 -7.00
CA ILE A 341 -7.50 -10.26 -7.09
C ILE A 341 -8.94 -9.79 -6.90
N THR A 342 -9.81 -10.12 -7.86
CA THR A 342 -11.26 -9.85 -7.74
C THR A 342 -11.91 -10.74 -6.67
N PRO A 343 -13.03 -10.34 -6.04
CA PRO A 343 -13.75 -11.18 -5.08
C PRO A 343 -14.09 -12.58 -5.59
N GLU A 344 -14.51 -12.70 -6.86
CA GLU A 344 -14.86 -13.99 -7.46
C GLU A 344 -13.63 -14.89 -7.67
N ALA A 345 -12.48 -14.30 -7.98
CA ALA A 345 -11.21 -15.03 -8.09
C ALA A 345 -10.72 -15.50 -6.71
N ASP A 346 -10.91 -14.69 -5.68
CA ASP A 346 -10.54 -15.02 -4.29
C ASP A 346 -11.20 -16.34 -3.85
N GLU A 347 -12.50 -16.51 -4.13
CA GLU A 347 -13.23 -17.74 -3.83
C GLU A 347 -12.71 -18.97 -4.60
N ILE A 348 -12.32 -18.78 -5.87
CA ILE A 348 -11.77 -19.87 -6.70
C ILE A 348 -10.40 -20.30 -6.17
N LEU A 349 -9.53 -19.33 -5.87
CA LEU A 349 -8.18 -19.57 -5.34
C LEU A 349 -8.24 -20.25 -3.97
N ALA A 350 -9.13 -19.81 -3.09
CA ALA A 350 -9.36 -20.43 -1.79
C ALA A 350 -9.81 -21.90 -1.92
N LYS A 351 -10.75 -22.20 -2.83
CA LYS A 351 -11.19 -23.57 -3.12
C LYS A 351 -10.07 -24.45 -3.68
N ASN A 352 -9.15 -23.86 -4.45
CA ASN A 352 -7.98 -24.54 -4.99
C ASN A 352 -6.83 -24.69 -3.97
N GLY A 353 -7.02 -24.25 -2.73
CA GLY A 353 -5.99 -24.35 -1.68
C GLY A 353 -4.82 -23.39 -1.85
N VAL A 354 -4.96 -22.35 -2.68
CA VAL A 354 -3.92 -21.34 -2.86
C VAL A 354 -3.88 -20.44 -1.63
N ILE A 355 -2.69 -20.29 -1.03
CA ILE A 355 -2.50 -19.42 0.14
C ILE A 355 -2.38 -17.97 -0.31
N LEU A 356 -3.26 -17.11 0.17
CA LEU A 356 -3.24 -15.68 -0.12
C LEU A 356 -2.61 -14.90 1.03
N VAL A 357 -1.58 -14.11 0.72
CA VAL A 357 -1.08 -13.05 1.59
C VAL A 357 -1.55 -11.72 1.01
N PRO A 358 -2.59 -11.10 1.61
CA PRO A 358 -3.29 -9.97 1.02
C PRO A 358 -2.45 -8.69 1.06
N ASP A 359 -2.77 -7.79 0.14
CA ASP A 359 -2.14 -6.50 -0.07
C ASP A 359 -2.07 -5.62 1.20
N VAL A 360 -3.13 -5.60 2.01
CA VAL A 360 -3.24 -4.88 3.28
C VAL A 360 -2.09 -5.22 4.24
N LEU A 361 -1.49 -6.41 4.13
CA LEU A 361 -0.30 -6.79 4.88
C LEU A 361 0.96 -6.80 4.00
N ALA A 362 0.93 -7.50 2.88
CA ALA A 362 2.10 -7.80 2.06
C ALA A 362 2.85 -6.54 1.58
N ASN A 363 2.11 -5.52 1.16
CA ASN A 363 2.69 -4.30 0.58
C ASN A 363 2.82 -3.14 1.60
N SER A 364 2.74 -3.44 2.90
CA SER A 364 2.71 -2.42 3.94
C SER A 364 4.06 -1.86 4.35
N GLY A 365 5.16 -2.36 3.81
CA GLY A 365 6.49 -1.80 4.09
C GLY A 365 6.58 -0.30 3.80
N GLY A 366 5.94 0.18 2.72
CA GLY A 366 5.91 1.60 2.39
C GLY A 366 5.18 2.48 3.42
N VAL A 367 4.07 1.99 4.02
CA VAL A 367 3.39 2.75 5.09
C VAL A 367 4.17 2.67 6.40
N THR A 368 4.87 1.57 6.66
CA THR A 368 5.75 1.43 7.82
C THR A 368 6.95 2.37 7.76
N VAL A 369 7.60 2.52 6.60
CA VAL A 369 8.68 3.52 6.45
C VAL A 369 8.13 4.94 6.44
N SER A 370 6.89 5.16 5.99
CA SER A 370 6.18 6.43 6.19
C SER A 370 5.95 6.75 7.66
N TYR A 371 5.69 5.75 8.50
CA TYR A 371 5.65 5.89 9.96
C TYR A 371 7.02 6.24 10.53
N PHE A 372 8.09 5.59 10.08
CA PHE A 372 9.45 5.93 10.50
C PHE A 372 9.84 7.35 10.13
N GLU A 373 9.45 7.82 8.94
CA GLU A 373 9.65 9.21 8.54
C GLU A 373 8.98 10.16 9.55
N TRP A 374 7.74 9.88 9.95
CA TRP A 374 7.04 10.67 10.95
C TRP A 374 7.76 10.67 12.31
N VAL A 375 8.20 9.50 12.79
CA VAL A 375 8.98 9.38 14.05
C VAL A 375 10.27 10.21 13.99
N GLN A 376 11.03 10.09 12.90
CA GLN A 376 12.28 10.85 12.69
C GLN A 376 12.03 12.37 12.67
N ASN A 377 10.96 12.80 11.99
CA ASN A 377 10.60 14.22 11.95
C ASN A 377 10.20 14.73 13.34
N LEU A 378 9.41 13.98 14.11
CA LEU A 378 9.05 14.35 15.49
C LEU A 378 10.27 14.50 16.40
N GLN A 379 11.29 13.66 16.21
CA GLN A 379 12.52 13.67 16.99
C GLN A 379 13.56 14.69 16.51
N GLY A 380 13.47 15.13 15.25
CA GLY A 380 14.55 15.89 14.60
C GLY A 380 15.83 15.07 14.40
N TYR A 381 15.73 13.73 14.45
CA TYR A 381 16.86 12.80 14.32
C TYR A 381 16.56 11.78 13.22
N TYR A 382 17.44 11.72 12.22
CA TYR A 382 17.24 10.93 11.01
C TYR A 382 18.12 9.70 11.00
N TRP A 383 17.52 8.58 10.61
CA TRP A 383 18.17 7.28 10.63
C TRP A 383 18.88 7.01 9.32
N THR A 384 19.95 6.24 9.41
CA THR A 384 20.60 5.65 8.24
C THR A 384 19.68 4.63 7.57
N HIS A 385 19.95 4.36 6.30
CA HIS A 385 19.30 3.30 5.52
C HIS A 385 19.27 1.95 6.25
N GLN A 386 20.39 1.55 6.87
CA GLN A 386 20.50 0.29 7.61
C GLN A 386 19.60 0.26 8.86
N GLU A 387 19.51 1.37 9.58
CA GLU A 387 18.61 1.49 10.74
C GLU A 387 17.14 1.43 10.34
N VAL A 388 16.76 2.05 9.21
CA VAL A 388 15.39 1.96 8.68
C VAL A 388 15.03 0.51 8.37
N ILE A 389 15.89 -0.22 7.66
CA ILE A 389 15.65 -1.61 7.28
C ILE A 389 15.59 -2.52 8.51
N SER A 390 16.51 -2.36 9.46
CA SER A 390 16.54 -3.21 10.66
C SER A 390 15.30 -3.04 11.53
N LYS A 391 14.70 -1.83 11.55
CA LYS A 391 13.43 -1.55 12.23
C LYS A 391 12.21 -2.02 11.45
N LEU A 392 12.27 -2.07 10.12
CA LEU A 392 11.17 -2.57 9.28
C LEU A 392 10.91 -4.07 9.51
N LYS A 393 11.99 -4.86 9.58
CA LYS A 393 11.93 -6.32 9.70
C LYS A 393 11.00 -6.85 10.81
N PRO A 394 11.18 -6.50 12.09
CA PRO A 394 10.35 -7.04 13.16
C PRO A 394 8.87 -6.70 12.98
N LEU A 395 8.53 -5.51 12.48
CA LEU A 395 7.13 -5.14 12.25
C LEU A 395 6.48 -6.05 11.19
N MET A 396 7.15 -6.27 10.05
CA MET A 396 6.60 -7.12 8.98
C MET A 396 6.49 -8.59 9.43
N GLU A 397 7.50 -9.11 10.12
CA GLU A 397 7.52 -10.50 10.60
C GLU A 397 6.45 -10.75 11.66
N THR A 398 6.32 -9.87 12.66
CA THR A 398 5.29 -9.96 13.70
C THR A 398 3.89 -9.89 13.09
N SER A 399 3.67 -8.96 12.16
CA SER A 399 2.38 -8.79 11.50
C SER A 399 1.96 -10.06 10.75
N PHE A 400 2.89 -10.69 10.02
CA PHE A 400 2.63 -11.97 9.37
C PHE A 400 2.34 -13.07 10.38
N ALA A 401 3.13 -13.17 11.46
CA ALA A 401 2.95 -14.21 12.47
C ALA A 401 1.57 -14.12 13.15
N GLU A 402 1.11 -12.91 13.48
CA GLU A 402 -0.20 -12.69 14.09
C GLU A 402 -1.35 -12.95 13.11
N MET A 403 -1.20 -12.53 11.85
CA MET A 403 -2.13 -12.89 10.78
C MET A 403 -2.23 -14.41 10.64
N TRP A 404 -1.10 -15.11 10.63
CA TRP A 404 -1.07 -16.57 10.54
C TRP A 404 -1.73 -17.23 11.75
N ALA A 405 -1.49 -16.73 12.96
CA ALA A 405 -2.14 -17.22 14.17
C ALA A 405 -3.67 -16.99 14.13
N MET A 406 -4.14 -15.84 13.63
CA MET A 406 -5.57 -15.60 13.41
C MET A 406 -6.16 -16.54 12.36
N LYS A 407 -5.42 -16.80 11.30
CA LYS A 407 -5.80 -17.75 10.24
C LYS A 407 -6.05 -19.15 10.83
N GLU A 408 -5.11 -19.64 11.65
CA GLU A 408 -5.20 -20.95 12.30
C GLU A 408 -6.32 -20.99 13.35
N LYS A 409 -6.41 -19.97 14.22
CA LYS A 409 -7.43 -19.88 15.29
C LYS A 409 -8.85 -19.90 14.73
N HIS A 410 -9.12 -19.11 13.69
CA HIS A 410 -10.47 -18.97 13.14
C HIS A 410 -10.74 -19.87 11.93
N GLN A 411 -9.76 -20.66 11.48
CA GLN A 411 -9.84 -21.56 10.33
C GLN A 411 -10.34 -20.86 9.06
N VAL A 412 -9.78 -19.68 8.78
CA VAL A 412 -10.12 -18.86 7.60
C VAL A 412 -8.97 -18.78 6.60
N ASP A 413 -9.20 -18.15 5.46
CA ASP A 413 -8.13 -17.77 4.52
C ASP A 413 -7.28 -16.60 5.06
N GLY A 414 -6.14 -16.34 4.41
CA GLY A 414 -5.21 -15.29 4.84
C GLY A 414 -5.76 -13.86 4.68
N ARG A 415 -6.69 -13.64 3.75
CA ARG A 415 -7.35 -12.35 3.58
C ARG A 415 -8.24 -12.06 4.78
N MET A 416 -9.17 -12.95 5.09
CA MET A 416 -10.06 -12.82 6.25
C MET A 416 -9.25 -12.74 7.55
N ALA A 417 -8.20 -13.55 7.72
CA ALA A 417 -7.31 -13.48 8.87
C ALA A 417 -6.67 -12.10 9.05
N THR A 418 -6.22 -11.47 7.96
CA THR A 418 -5.66 -10.11 7.97
C THR A 418 -6.67 -9.09 8.47
N TYR A 419 -7.91 -9.15 7.99
CA TYR A 419 -8.96 -8.25 8.46
C TYR A 419 -9.40 -8.53 9.89
N LEU A 420 -9.45 -9.80 10.32
CA LEU A 420 -9.68 -10.17 11.72
C LEU A 420 -8.64 -9.51 12.64
N THR A 421 -7.35 -9.66 12.33
CA THR A 421 -6.24 -9.05 13.08
C THR A 421 -6.37 -7.53 13.14
N ALA A 422 -6.65 -6.90 12.01
CA ALA A 422 -6.76 -5.45 11.90
C ALA A 422 -7.96 -4.88 12.68
N VAL A 423 -9.16 -5.41 12.43
CA VAL A 423 -10.40 -4.95 13.07
C VAL A 423 -10.35 -5.18 14.58
N LYS A 424 -9.87 -6.36 15.02
CA LYS A 424 -9.69 -6.66 16.44
C LYS A 424 -8.83 -5.60 17.13
N ARG A 425 -7.68 -5.25 16.58
CA ARG A 425 -6.78 -4.23 17.14
C ARG A 425 -7.40 -2.84 17.24
N VAL A 426 -8.28 -2.48 16.30
CA VAL A 426 -8.97 -1.18 16.31
C VAL A 426 -10.09 -1.20 17.34
N VAL A 427 -10.92 -2.24 17.36
CA VAL A 427 -12.02 -2.40 18.32
C VAL A 427 -11.50 -2.47 19.75
N ASP A 428 -10.44 -3.22 20.01
CA ASP A 428 -9.81 -3.30 21.34
C ASP A 428 -9.36 -1.90 21.81
N ALA A 429 -8.75 -1.10 20.93
CA ALA A 429 -8.36 0.27 21.24
C ALA A 429 -9.57 1.19 21.48
N MET A 430 -10.65 1.03 20.73
CA MET A 430 -11.89 1.80 20.93
C MET A 430 -12.54 1.46 22.28
N ILE A 431 -12.58 0.19 22.66
CA ILE A 431 -13.13 -0.27 23.94
C ILE A 431 -12.29 0.27 25.10
N LEU A 432 -10.96 0.15 25.03
CA LEU A 432 -10.05 0.67 26.06
C LEU A 432 -10.16 2.20 26.25
N ARG A 433 -10.50 2.95 25.20
CA ARG A 433 -10.70 4.40 25.26
C ARG A 433 -12.09 4.82 25.78
N GLY A 434 -13.02 3.87 25.98
CA GLY A 434 -14.37 4.13 26.47
C GLY A 434 -15.36 4.54 25.36
N ILE A 435 -15.82 3.56 24.57
CA ILE A 435 -16.89 3.72 23.55
C ILE A 435 -18.30 3.50 24.08
#